data_AF-A0A7J2YD74-F1
#
_entry.id   AF-A0A7J2YD74-F1
#
_cell.length_a   1.000
_cell.length_b   1.000
_cell.length_c   1.000
_cell.angle_alpha   90.00
_cell.angle_beta   90.00
_cell.angle_gamma   90.00
#
_symmetry.space_group_name_H-M   'P 1'
#
loop_
_entity.id
_entity.type
_entity.pdbx_description
1 polymer ?
#
loop_
_entity_poly.entity_id
_entity_poly.type
_entity_poly.pdbx_seq_one_letter_code
_entity_poly.pdbx_strand_id
1 'polypeptide(L)'
;MLDKEMELFLQLDNKPKKVTEVAKLLSVSKSYASKLVARLEKKGLAELKREGVVMKRTAKVSALINVSARWNIQTLLKDSNEDVLLACLEPASVDEIAERAKIKIRSVWKALSSLQGIGAVIKSDSFYSIAPDDDLRMYLMTESRDRIARRIEPTAKLIYSNSKILKRVKAGELAEGSPTSFSMFGVYGIDLRSPWDYYLQSKQVIGIEEVLIHAIVCSEDARDMAFCCVFYYKNRNRINSDKLASLAKEYGKRALSLLLDLQSYMRYGIRDIPAIINKEMFLPWEEFHDRYASVYGLSVSSAKEGSMISLFQELDKRLEEHVDLYVFGGASLVLMALKTVTKDYDVVVSSSGEYKALYSVLSSMGFVPLGKKLYTFEDKWLKPSSILIRKGERIDLFEQLIVGQTELSQNMIKRCTKYRDFANLSIYTLAAEDVFLLKAIAGREGDIDDMRVIVERIGTLNWKLIMEELLAQEKARGRDYLHSWCFKCLKNIQMLSIRGRFRIPIMRLLLRHCLEVSVKEAKARGRRKGLKEITEHIHATRDLKDLLTDERIRRTVKRLKINV
;
A
#
# COMPACT_ATOMS: atom_id res chain seq x y z
N MET A 1 40.25 -11.05 -5.84
CA MET A 1 40.45 -9.62 -6.24
C MET A 1 40.11 -8.67 -5.10
N LEU A 2 39.02 -8.90 -4.39
CA LEU A 2 38.65 -8.14 -3.19
C LEU A 2 39.60 -8.37 -2.00
N ASP A 3 40.22 -9.55 -1.92
CA ASP A 3 41.14 -9.91 -0.82
C ASP A 3 42.31 -8.91 -0.68
N LYS A 4 42.98 -8.56 -1.79
CA LYS A 4 44.08 -7.57 -1.82
C LYS A 4 43.60 -6.14 -1.59
N GLU A 5 42.33 -5.84 -1.88
CA GLU A 5 41.73 -4.53 -1.63
C GLU A 5 41.45 -4.32 -0.13
N MET A 6 40.92 -5.34 0.55
CA MET A 6 40.70 -5.30 1.99
C MET A 6 42.00 -5.45 2.77
N GLU A 7 42.97 -6.22 2.26
CA GLU A 7 44.33 -6.26 2.81
C GLU A 7 44.98 -4.86 2.78
N LEU A 8 44.84 -4.13 1.67
CA LEU A 8 45.27 -2.72 1.60
C LEU A 8 44.54 -1.86 2.64
N PHE A 9 43.21 -1.95 2.71
CA PHE A 9 42.42 -1.16 3.66
C PHE A 9 42.88 -1.37 5.11
N LEU A 10 43.11 -2.61 5.53
CA LEU A 10 43.57 -2.94 6.89
C LEU A 10 45.02 -2.49 7.16
N GLN A 11 45.85 -2.38 6.13
CA GLN A 11 47.24 -1.92 6.23
C GLN A 11 47.39 -0.40 6.10
N LEU A 12 46.37 0.31 5.60
CA LEU A 12 46.33 1.75 5.69
C LEU A 12 46.14 2.08 7.17
N ASP A 13 47.21 2.53 7.81
CA ASP A 13 47.21 3.05 9.18
C ASP A 13 46.89 4.56 9.15
N ASN A 14 47.05 5.25 10.28
CA ASN A 14 46.91 6.71 10.33
C ASN A 14 48.01 7.46 9.57
N LYS A 15 48.97 6.78 8.91
CA LYS A 15 50.06 7.42 8.17
C LYS A 15 49.82 7.35 6.66
N PRO A 16 50.04 8.44 5.92
CA PRO A 16 50.00 8.43 4.46
C PRO A 16 51.01 7.42 3.88
N LYS A 17 50.58 6.62 2.90
CA LYS A 17 51.47 5.70 2.17
C LYS A 17 51.49 6.01 0.69
N LYS A 18 52.67 6.14 0.08
CA LYS A 18 52.77 6.39 -1.37
C LYS A 18 52.33 5.15 -2.15
N VAL A 19 51.83 5.31 -3.38
CA VAL A 19 51.42 4.17 -4.23
C VAL A 19 52.58 3.17 -4.45
N THR A 20 53.82 3.66 -4.48
CA THR A 20 55.03 2.81 -4.54
C THR A 20 55.26 1.98 -3.29
N GLU A 21 54.91 2.51 -2.11
CA GLU A 21 54.99 1.78 -0.85
C GLU A 21 53.85 0.77 -0.74
N VAL A 22 52.64 1.14 -1.17
CA VAL A 22 51.50 0.22 -1.28
C VAL A 22 51.83 -0.98 -2.18
N ALA A 23 52.48 -0.73 -3.31
CA ALA A 23 52.91 -1.79 -4.23
C ALA A 23 53.89 -2.77 -3.57
N LYS A 24 54.87 -2.25 -2.81
CA LYS A 24 55.82 -3.06 -2.05
C LYS A 24 55.14 -3.85 -0.93
N LEU A 25 54.26 -3.21 -0.16
CA LEU A 25 53.56 -3.81 0.98
C LEU A 25 52.70 -5.00 0.58
N LEU A 26 51.99 -4.90 -0.55
CA LEU A 26 51.10 -5.96 -1.02
C LEU A 26 51.78 -6.99 -1.93
N SER A 27 53.07 -6.80 -2.25
CA SER A 27 53.83 -7.57 -3.24
C SER A 27 53.15 -7.60 -4.61
N VAL A 28 52.77 -6.44 -5.13
CA VAL A 28 52.08 -6.28 -6.42
C VAL A 28 52.71 -5.20 -7.28
N SER A 29 52.40 -5.19 -8.59
CA SER A 29 52.88 -4.13 -9.47
C SER A 29 52.32 -2.76 -9.09
N LYS A 30 53.08 -1.69 -9.35
CA LYS A 30 52.64 -0.29 -9.13
C LYS A 30 51.31 0.03 -9.84
N SER A 31 51.12 -0.53 -11.04
CA SER A 31 49.87 -0.39 -11.80
C SER A 31 48.69 -1.05 -11.08
N TYR A 32 48.88 -2.25 -10.52
CA TYR A 32 47.84 -2.94 -9.76
C TYR A 32 47.54 -2.23 -8.43
N ALA A 33 48.57 -1.76 -7.72
CA ALA A 33 48.41 -0.94 -6.52
C ALA A 33 47.58 0.33 -6.78
N SER A 34 47.87 1.04 -7.87
CA SER A 34 47.08 2.21 -8.29
C SER A 34 45.61 1.87 -8.53
N LYS A 35 45.33 0.73 -9.18
CA LYS A 35 43.95 0.23 -9.37
C LYS A 35 43.25 -0.09 -8.04
N LEU A 36 43.95 -0.65 -7.05
CA LEU A 36 43.39 -0.92 -5.72
C LEU A 36 43.06 0.38 -4.97
N VAL A 37 43.95 1.38 -5.04
CA VAL A 37 43.71 2.71 -4.45
C VAL A 37 42.48 3.37 -5.06
N ALA A 38 42.39 3.39 -6.40
CA ALA A 38 41.23 3.95 -7.09
C ALA A 38 39.91 3.25 -6.73
N ARG A 39 39.94 1.95 -6.40
CA ARG A 39 38.75 1.22 -5.91
C ARG A 39 38.36 1.62 -4.50
N LEU A 40 39.32 1.74 -3.59
CA LEU A 40 39.06 2.22 -2.23
C LEU A 40 38.53 3.67 -2.23
N GLU A 41 39.05 4.51 -3.12
CA GLU A 41 38.58 5.87 -3.33
C GLU A 41 37.15 5.90 -3.88
N LYS A 42 36.85 5.08 -4.89
CA LYS A 42 35.49 4.91 -5.44
C LYS A 42 34.49 4.37 -4.41
N LYS A 43 34.95 3.62 -3.41
CA LYS A 43 34.14 3.15 -2.27
C LYS A 43 34.08 4.17 -1.12
N GLY A 44 34.78 5.29 -1.22
CA GLY A 44 34.84 6.30 -0.16
C GLY A 44 35.54 5.82 1.11
N LEU A 45 36.41 4.82 1.01
CA LEU A 45 37.17 4.26 2.14
C LEU A 45 38.52 4.94 2.33
N ALA A 46 39.15 5.33 1.23
CA ALA A 46 40.43 6.05 1.21
C ALA A 46 40.36 7.25 0.26
N GLU A 47 41.34 8.14 0.34
CA GLU A 47 41.53 9.25 -0.59
C GLU A 47 43.02 9.45 -0.88
N LEU A 48 43.35 9.89 -2.08
CA LEU A 48 44.72 10.21 -2.46
C LEU A 48 45.01 11.68 -2.12
N LYS A 49 45.95 11.92 -1.19
CA LYS A 49 46.48 13.26 -0.87
C LYS A 49 47.89 13.44 -1.40
N ARG A 50 48.40 14.68 -1.34
CA ARG A 50 49.80 15.00 -1.70
C ARG A 50 50.82 14.11 -0.99
N GLU A 51 50.57 13.76 0.27
CA GLU A 51 51.46 12.96 1.11
C GLU A 51 51.35 11.45 0.86
N GLY A 52 50.30 10.99 0.18
CA GLY A 52 50.03 9.58 -0.08
C GLY A 52 48.56 9.21 0.05
N VAL A 53 48.29 7.93 0.01
CA VAL A 53 46.96 7.34 0.23
C VAL A 53 46.68 7.35 1.73
N VAL A 54 45.52 7.89 2.12
CA VAL A 54 45.06 7.95 3.51
C VAL A 54 43.64 7.39 3.63
N MET A 55 43.30 6.80 4.78
CA MET A 55 41.92 6.45 5.08
C MET A 55 41.07 7.72 5.28
N LYS A 56 39.83 7.70 4.78
CA LYS A 56 38.89 8.79 5.02
C LYS A 56 38.38 8.75 6.47
N ARG A 57 38.25 9.90 7.10
CA ARG A 57 37.65 10.03 8.44
C ARG A 57 36.13 10.19 8.31
N THR A 58 35.42 9.08 8.11
CA THR A 58 33.97 9.05 7.99
C THR A 58 33.37 7.98 8.90
N ALA A 59 32.09 8.14 9.29
CA ALA A 59 31.38 7.15 10.10
C ALA A 59 31.39 5.75 9.45
N LYS A 60 31.34 5.68 8.11
CA LYS A 60 31.45 4.43 7.35
C LYS A 60 32.77 3.71 7.58
N VAL A 61 33.89 4.44 7.49
CA VAL A 61 35.23 3.89 7.68
C VAL A 61 35.43 3.45 9.12
N SER A 62 34.99 4.27 10.09
CA SER A 62 35.01 3.90 11.51
C SER A 62 34.21 2.63 11.80
N ALA A 63 32.98 2.53 11.27
CA ALA A 63 32.16 1.34 11.40
C ALA A 63 32.84 0.11 10.77
N LEU A 64 33.44 0.26 9.58
CA LEU A 64 34.15 -0.84 8.93
C LEU A 64 35.38 -1.32 9.70
N ILE A 65 36.11 -0.40 10.34
CA ILE A 65 37.23 -0.72 11.24
C ILE A 65 36.72 -1.55 12.43
N ASN A 66 35.65 -1.10 13.08
CA ASN A 66 35.04 -1.83 14.21
C ASN A 66 34.55 -3.23 13.80
N VAL A 67 33.92 -3.33 12.62
CA VAL A 67 33.49 -4.60 12.02
C VAL A 67 34.70 -5.51 11.77
N SER A 68 35.82 -4.97 11.28
CA SER A 68 37.02 -5.75 11.02
C SER A 68 37.70 -6.31 12.27
N ALA A 69 37.46 -5.71 13.44
CA ALA A 69 37.95 -6.22 14.72
C ALA A 69 37.14 -7.44 15.21
N ARG A 70 35.87 -7.58 14.77
CA ARG A 70 34.96 -8.66 15.20
C ARG A 70 34.81 -9.77 14.16
N TRP A 71 34.95 -9.45 12.89
CA TRP A 71 34.78 -10.40 11.79
C TRP A 71 35.91 -10.37 10.80
N ASN A 72 36.10 -11.52 10.14
CA ASN A 72 36.95 -11.60 8.96
C ASN A 72 36.32 -10.82 7.80
N ILE A 73 36.74 -9.55 7.66
CA ILE A 73 36.25 -8.63 6.63
C ILE A 73 36.51 -9.14 5.20
N GLN A 74 37.56 -9.92 4.98
CA GLN A 74 37.85 -10.51 3.68
C GLN A 74 36.73 -11.47 3.30
N THR A 75 36.34 -12.38 4.20
CA THR A 75 35.17 -13.26 4.00
C THR A 75 33.87 -12.48 3.94
N LEU A 76 33.68 -11.48 4.80
CA LEU A 76 32.45 -10.72 4.92
C LEU A 76 32.09 -9.99 3.62
N LEU A 77 33.09 -9.44 2.93
CA LEU A 77 32.88 -8.66 1.71
C LEU A 77 33.13 -9.46 0.42
N LYS A 78 33.67 -10.69 0.51
CA LYS A 78 34.06 -11.52 -0.64
C LYS A 78 32.92 -11.83 -1.60
N ASP A 79 33.22 -11.83 -2.90
CA ASP A 79 32.31 -12.27 -3.97
C ASP A 79 30.92 -11.61 -3.85
N SER A 80 29.87 -12.40 -3.66
CA SER A 80 28.49 -11.93 -3.49
C SER A 80 28.07 -11.77 -2.02
N ASN A 81 28.99 -11.94 -1.06
CA ASN A 81 28.67 -11.87 0.36
C ASN A 81 28.22 -10.47 0.77
N GLU A 82 28.88 -9.42 0.28
CA GLU A 82 28.45 -8.03 0.53
C GLU A 82 27.04 -7.77 -0.02
N ASP A 83 26.73 -8.28 -1.21
CA ASP A 83 25.39 -8.14 -1.81
C ASP A 83 24.31 -8.89 -1.01
N VAL A 84 24.64 -10.07 -0.49
CA VAL A 84 23.74 -10.85 0.37
C VAL A 84 23.55 -10.18 1.73
N LEU A 85 24.61 -9.61 2.33
CA LEU A 85 24.51 -8.85 3.57
C LEU A 85 23.60 -7.62 3.40
N LEU A 86 23.75 -6.88 2.30
CA LEU A 86 22.89 -5.76 1.97
C LEU A 86 21.42 -6.21 1.81
N ALA A 87 21.18 -7.36 1.16
CA ALA A 87 19.84 -7.92 1.01
C ALA A 87 19.20 -8.39 2.33
N CYS A 88 20.03 -8.74 3.33
CA CYS A 88 19.66 -9.20 4.67
C CYS A 88 19.59 -8.08 5.72
N LEU A 89 19.74 -6.80 5.34
CA LEU A 89 19.51 -5.64 6.23
C LEU A 89 18.11 -5.68 6.86
N GLU A 90 17.15 -6.18 6.08
CA GLU A 90 15.80 -6.57 6.50
C GLU A 90 15.64 -8.08 6.37
N PRO A 91 14.93 -8.76 7.30
CA PRO A 91 14.71 -10.20 7.22
C PRO A 91 14.18 -10.64 5.85
N ALA A 92 14.83 -11.62 5.22
CA ALA A 92 14.51 -12.04 3.86
C ALA A 92 14.67 -13.56 3.67
N SER A 93 13.80 -14.15 2.86
CA SER A 93 13.92 -15.50 2.35
C SER A 93 15.00 -15.60 1.25
N VAL A 94 15.41 -16.82 0.91
CA VAL A 94 16.44 -17.04 -0.11
C VAL A 94 16.05 -16.48 -1.48
N ASP A 95 14.78 -16.61 -1.86
CA ASP A 95 14.26 -16.09 -3.13
C ASP A 95 14.29 -14.55 -3.15
N GLU A 96 13.86 -13.92 -2.06
CA GLU A 96 13.93 -12.46 -1.91
C GLU A 96 15.37 -11.95 -1.92
N ILE A 97 16.31 -12.68 -1.30
CA ILE A 97 17.73 -12.33 -1.33
C ILE A 97 18.27 -12.43 -2.75
N ALA A 98 17.95 -13.50 -3.48
CA ALA A 98 18.38 -13.69 -4.87
C ALA A 98 17.91 -12.53 -5.76
N GLU A 99 16.65 -12.10 -5.58
CA GLU A 99 16.07 -10.97 -6.30
C GLU A 99 16.75 -9.64 -5.95
N ARG A 100 16.89 -9.32 -4.66
CA ARG A 100 17.50 -8.07 -4.19
C ARG A 100 18.98 -7.96 -4.59
N ALA A 101 19.74 -9.03 -4.39
CA ALA A 101 21.17 -9.08 -4.71
C ALA A 101 21.43 -9.29 -6.21
N LYS A 102 20.40 -9.61 -7.01
CA LYS A 102 20.50 -9.92 -8.45
C LYS A 102 21.52 -11.03 -8.75
N ILE A 103 21.51 -12.08 -7.95
CA ILE A 103 22.39 -13.25 -8.10
C ILE A 103 21.58 -14.55 -8.14
N LYS A 104 22.17 -15.62 -8.68
CA LYS A 104 21.51 -16.94 -8.72
C LYS A 104 21.33 -17.51 -7.32
N ILE A 105 20.22 -18.22 -7.07
CA ILE A 105 19.91 -18.90 -5.79
C ILE A 105 21.08 -19.75 -5.29
N ARG A 106 21.80 -20.46 -6.17
CA ARG A 106 22.99 -21.25 -5.78
C ARG A 106 24.10 -20.38 -5.18
N SER A 107 24.31 -19.18 -5.71
CA SER A 107 25.27 -18.20 -5.17
C SER A 107 24.81 -17.64 -3.83
N VAL A 108 23.50 -17.41 -3.66
CA VAL A 108 22.90 -17.02 -2.38
C VAL A 108 23.20 -18.07 -1.31
N TRP A 109 22.92 -19.35 -1.57
CA TRP A 109 23.20 -20.42 -0.60
C TRP A 109 24.67 -20.50 -0.20
N LYS A 110 25.58 -20.36 -1.17
CA LYS A 110 27.02 -20.34 -0.92
C LYS A 110 27.41 -19.16 -0.02
N ALA A 111 26.89 -17.97 -0.32
CA ALA A 111 27.15 -16.77 0.45
C ALA A 111 26.56 -16.86 1.87
N LEU A 112 25.30 -17.29 2.01
CA LEU A 112 24.66 -17.49 3.32
C LEU A 112 25.43 -18.50 4.16
N SER A 113 25.83 -19.64 3.59
CA SER A 113 26.65 -20.63 4.32
C SER A 113 27.97 -20.03 4.81
N SER A 114 28.65 -19.24 3.97
CA SER A 114 29.89 -18.54 4.35
C SER A 114 29.66 -17.51 5.45
N LEU A 115 28.59 -16.72 5.35
CA LEU A 115 28.27 -15.63 6.28
C LEU A 115 27.75 -16.15 7.63
N GLN A 116 26.99 -17.24 7.62
CA GLN A 116 26.58 -17.94 8.84
C GLN A 116 27.77 -18.59 9.54
N GLY A 117 28.73 -19.14 8.78
CA GLY A 117 29.94 -19.73 9.32
C GLY A 117 30.81 -18.74 10.13
N ILE A 118 30.74 -17.44 9.81
CA ILE A 118 31.40 -16.38 10.57
C ILE A 118 30.46 -15.63 11.53
N GLY A 119 29.20 -16.08 11.66
CA GLY A 119 28.20 -15.47 12.54
C GLY A 119 27.67 -14.10 12.10
N ALA A 120 27.95 -13.64 10.87
CA ALA A 120 27.49 -12.34 10.37
C ALA A 120 26.02 -12.34 9.93
N VAL A 121 25.44 -13.52 9.68
CA VAL A 121 24.04 -13.72 9.32
C VAL A 121 23.42 -14.78 10.22
N ILE A 122 22.20 -14.52 10.67
CA ILE A 122 21.40 -15.40 11.52
C ILE A 122 20.20 -15.89 10.72
N LYS A 123 19.81 -17.15 10.95
CA LYS A 123 18.60 -17.74 10.39
C LYS A 123 17.53 -17.83 11.47
N SER A 124 16.33 -17.31 11.19
CA SER A 124 15.14 -17.46 12.02
C SER A 124 14.02 -18.01 11.14
N ASP A 125 13.54 -19.22 11.46
CA ASP A 125 12.63 -20.00 10.62
C ASP A 125 13.11 -20.16 9.17
N SER A 126 12.50 -19.42 8.25
CA SER A 126 12.79 -19.42 6.81
C SER A 126 13.43 -18.12 6.32
N PHE A 127 13.74 -17.20 7.24
CA PHE A 127 14.29 -15.88 6.96
C PHE A 127 15.73 -15.76 7.47
N TYR A 128 16.50 -14.95 6.77
CA TYR A 128 17.88 -14.60 7.11
C TYR A 128 17.96 -13.10 7.40
N SER A 129 18.73 -12.74 8.41
CA SER A 129 19.00 -11.34 8.78
C SER A 129 20.46 -11.20 9.17
N ILE A 130 21.00 -9.98 9.05
CA ILE A 130 22.31 -9.69 9.63
C ILE A 130 22.30 -9.91 11.15
N ALA A 131 23.46 -10.22 11.71
CA ALA A 131 23.65 -10.28 13.16
C ALA A 131 23.32 -8.93 13.82
N PRO A 132 22.84 -8.92 15.08
CA PRO A 132 22.52 -7.69 15.80
C PRO A 132 23.81 -6.96 16.20
N ASP A 133 24.32 -6.13 15.30
CA ASP A 133 25.54 -5.34 15.48
C ASP A 133 25.41 -3.99 14.78
N ASP A 134 25.58 -2.93 15.56
CA ASP A 134 25.30 -1.57 15.11
C ASP A 134 26.33 -1.06 14.09
N ASP A 135 27.61 -1.45 14.21
CA ASP A 135 28.64 -1.02 13.25
C ASP A 135 28.45 -1.73 11.90
N LEU A 136 28.15 -3.03 11.89
CA LEU A 136 27.85 -3.77 10.67
C LEU A 136 26.62 -3.18 9.98
N ARG A 137 25.56 -2.92 10.75
CA ARG A 137 24.34 -2.29 10.23
C ARG A 137 24.63 -0.90 9.67
N MET A 138 25.40 -0.07 10.39
CA MET A 138 25.80 1.27 9.95
C MET A 138 26.62 1.24 8.66
N TYR A 139 27.62 0.35 8.57
CA TYR A 139 28.44 0.16 7.38
C TYR A 139 27.57 -0.21 6.18
N LEU A 140 26.74 -1.25 6.31
CA LEU A 140 25.90 -1.75 5.22
C LEU A 140 24.86 -0.72 4.78
N MET A 141 24.22 0.00 5.72
CA MET A 141 23.29 1.08 5.38
C MET A 141 23.99 2.21 4.62
N THR A 142 25.22 2.56 5.01
CA THR A 142 25.98 3.62 4.34
C THR A 142 26.50 3.17 2.97
N GLU A 143 27.05 1.97 2.86
CA GLU A 143 27.48 1.39 1.57
C GLU A 143 26.30 1.24 0.60
N SER A 144 25.12 0.84 1.10
CA SER A 144 23.89 0.80 0.29
C SER A 144 23.59 2.17 -0.32
N ARG A 145 23.59 3.23 0.50
CA ARG A 145 23.38 4.61 0.05
C ARG A 145 24.45 5.07 -0.93
N ASP A 146 25.72 4.79 -0.67
CA ASP A 146 26.83 5.15 -1.56
C ASP A 146 26.76 4.43 -2.91
N ARG A 147 26.32 3.16 -2.92
CA ARG A 147 26.07 2.40 -4.17
C ARG A 147 24.97 3.04 -5.00
N ILE A 148 23.92 3.55 -4.37
CA ILE A 148 22.83 4.23 -5.05
C ILE A 148 23.27 5.62 -5.52
N ALA A 149 23.95 6.40 -4.67
CA ALA A 149 24.46 7.73 -4.99
C ALA A 149 25.39 7.71 -6.22
N ARG A 150 26.21 6.65 -6.37
CA ARG A 150 27.07 6.44 -7.55
C ARG A 150 26.32 6.11 -8.84
N ARG A 151 25.02 5.83 -8.77
CA ARG A 151 24.15 5.51 -9.93
C ARG A 151 23.25 6.68 -10.34
N ILE A 152 23.26 7.77 -9.58
CA ILE A 152 22.49 8.98 -9.86
C ILE A 152 23.44 10.16 -10.08
N GLU A 153 22.91 11.29 -10.50
CA GLU A 153 23.70 12.49 -10.75
C GLU A 153 24.28 13.04 -9.45
N PRO A 154 25.49 13.60 -9.45
CA PRO A 154 26.10 14.16 -8.23
C PRO A 154 25.26 15.24 -7.53
N THR A 155 24.45 16.00 -8.28
CA THR A 155 23.56 17.03 -7.73
C THR A 155 22.19 16.49 -7.31
N ALA A 156 21.88 15.23 -7.64
CA ALA A 156 20.60 14.63 -7.32
C ALA A 156 20.50 14.25 -5.85
N LYS A 157 19.41 14.65 -5.20
CA LYS A 157 19.02 14.20 -3.87
C LYS A 157 18.14 12.95 -4.00
N LEU A 158 18.62 11.84 -3.43
CA LEU A 158 17.86 10.61 -3.32
C LEU A 158 16.66 10.77 -2.36
N ILE A 159 15.46 10.40 -2.80
CA ILE A 159 14.23 10.45 -2.01
C ILE A 159 13.79 9.05 -1.58
N TYR A 160 13.78 8.12 -2.53
CA TYR A 160 13.37 6.74 -2.29
C TYR A 160 14.31 5.77 -3.00
N SER A 161 14.69 4.69 -2.32
CA SER A 161 15.51 3.64 -2.90
C SER A 161 15.13 2.27 -2.34
N ASN A 162 14.37 1.52 -3.13
CA ASN A 162 14.11 0.10 -2.89
C ASN A 162 14.21 -0.64 -4.23
N SER A 163 13.13 -1.24 -4.73
CA SER A 163 13.06 -1.78 -6.11
C SER A 163 13.22 -0.68 -7.16
N LYS A 164 12.87 0.56 -6.81
CA LYS A 164 12.89 1.75 -7.66
C LYS A 164 13.67 2.87 -6.98
N ILE A 165 14.19 3.80 -7.79
CA ILE A 165 14.95 4.97 -7.33
C ILE A 165 14.18 6.23 -7.73
N LEU A 166 13.68 6.97 -6.75
CA LEU A 166 13.15 8.33 -6.93
C LEU A 166 14.16 9.33 -6.41
N LYS A 167 14.38 10.38 -7.20
CA LYS A 167 15.34 11.45 -6.90
C LYS A 167 14.76 12.80 -7.30
N ARG A 168 15.33 13.87 -6.74
CA ARG A 168 15.10 15.25 -7.18
C ARG A 168 16.39 15.97 -7.49
N VAL A 169 16.35 16.87 -8.46
CA VAL A 169 17.41 17.83 -8.82
C VAL A 169 16.85 19.24 -8.78
N LYS A 170 17.68 20.28 -8.75
CA LYS A 170 17.18 21.65 -8.85
C LYS A 170 16.45 21.84 -10.18
N ALA A 171 15.38 22.63 -10.17
CA ALA A 171 14.57 22.87 -11.36
C ALA A 171 15.46 23.36 -12.53
N GLY A 172 15.30 22.73 -13.69
CA GLY A 172 16.07 23.03 -14.90
C GLY A 172 17.43 22.33 -15.02
N GLU A 173 17.91 21.61 -13.99
CA GLU A 173 19.08 20.73 -14.12
C GLU A 173 18.74 19.48 -14.94
N LEU A 174 19.70 19.02 -15.75
CA LEU A 174 19.56 17.76 -16.50
C LEU A 174 19.72 16.57 -15.56
N ALA A 175 18.75 15.65 -15.61
CA ALA A 175 18.81 14.37 -14.91
C ALA A 175 18.34 13.22 -15.81
N GLU A 176 18.95 12.06 -15.66
CA GLU A 176 18.52 10.84 -16.33
C GLU A 176 17.26 10.27 -15.68
N GLY A 177 16.40 9.68 -16.52
CA GLY A 177 15.21 8.96 -16.07
C GLY A 177 13.94 9.56 -16.64
N SER A 178 12.82 9.25 -16.01
CA SER A 178 11.49 9.69 -16.44
C SER A 178 10.96 10.75 -15.47
N PRO A 179 10.54 11.94 -15.96
CA PRO A 179 9.91 12.95 -15.12
C PRO A 179 8.70 12.38 -14.39
N THR A 180 8.50 12.77 -13.13
CA THR A 180 7.41 12.24 -12.31
C THR A 180 7.04 13.19 -11.16
N SER A 181 6.17 12.77 -10.24
CA SER A 181 5.80 13.53 -9.05
C SER A 181 5.35 14.96 -9.43
N PHE A 182 5.73 15.97 -8.66
CA PHE A 182 5.39 17.37 -8.88
C PHE A 182 5.81 17.91 -10.26
N SER A 183 6.87 17.39 -10.88
CA SER A 183 7.28 17.82 -12.24
C SER A 183 6.27 17.48 -13.32
N MET A 184 5.40 16.50 -13.09
CA MET A 184 4.37 16.09 -14.05
C MET A 184 3.01 16.74 -13.79
N PHE A 185 2.86 17.55 -12.73
CA PHE A 185 1.57 18.13 -12.35
C PHE A 185 0.97 19.04 -13.45
N GLY A 186 1.82 19.78 -14.16
CA GLY A 186 1.41 20.63 -15.29
C GLY A 186 0.71 19.85 -16.40
N VAL A 187 1.18 18.64 -16.71
CA VAL A 187 0.58 17.74 -17.72
C VAL A 187 -0.85 17.32 -17.34
N TYR A 188 -1.15 17.32 -16.04
CA TYR A 188 -2.47 17.00 -15.50
C TYR A 188 -3.24 18.25 -15.04
N GLY A 189 -2.88 19.41 -15.56
CA GLY A 189 -3.62 20.66 -15.42
C GLY A 189 -3.40 21.37 -14.09
N ILE A 190 -2.27 21.17 -13.42
CA ILE A 190 -1.91 21.87 -12.19
C ILE A 190 -0.61 22.61 -12.43
N ASP A 191 -0.70 23.93 -12.58
CA ASP A 191 0.47 24.78 -12.74
C ASP A 191 1.15 25.00 -11.39
N LEU A 192 2.19 24.23 -11.12
CA LEU A 192 2.97 24.26 -9.89
C LEU A 192 4.40 24.67 -10.21
N ARG A 193 4.84 25.81 -9.65
CA ARG A 193 6.25 26.20 -9.68
C ARG A 193 6.96 25.59 -8.48
N SER A 194 7.77 24.56 -8.74
CA SER A 194 8.62 23.91 -7.76
C SER A 194 10.09 24.32 -7.98
N PRO A 195 10.88 24.53 -6.92
CA PRO A 195 12.34 24.70 -7.05
C PRO A 195 13.07 23.38 -7.39
N TRP A 196 12.33 22.28 -7.47
CA TRP A 196 12.85 20.93 -7.69
C TRP A 196 12.16 20.26 -8.87
N ASP A 197 12.94 19.53 -9.67
CA ASP A 197 12.46 18.55 -10.62
C ASP A 197 12.65 17.12 -10.12
N TYR A 198 11.66 16.27 -10.35
CA TYR A 198 11.57 14.93 -9.79
C TYR A 198 11.60 13.86 -10.88
N TYR A 199 12.43 12.84 -10.68
CA TYR A 199 12.68 11.80 -11.66
C TYR A 199 12.63 10.40 -11.04
N LEU A 200 12.06 9.47 -11.79
CA LEU A 200 12.28 8.04 -11.59
C LEU A 200 13.51 7.62 -12.42
N GLN A 201 14.51 7.00 -11.80
CA GLN A 201 15.78 6.67 -12.47
C GLN A 201 15.59 5.81 -13.74
N SER A 202 14.65 4.87 -13.72
CA SER A 202 14.37 4.03 -14.88
C SER A 202 13.59 4.79 -15.95
N LYS A 203 13.98 4.62 -17.22
CA LYS A 203 13.28 5.18 -18.38
C LYS A 203 12.04 4.33 -18.69
N GLN A 204 10.85 4.89 -18.45
CA GLN A 204 9.56 4.28 -18.73
C GLN A 204 8.46 5.35 -18.78
N VAL A 205 7.31 5.01 -19.37
CA VAL A 205 6.15 5.90 -19.32
C VAL A 205 5.57 5.92 -17.91
N ILE A 206 5.34 7.11 -17.35
CA ILE A 206 4.77 7.30 -16.03
C ILE A 206 3.29 7.65 -16.19
N GLY A 207 2.42 6.80 -15.63
CA GLY A 207 0.97 7.01 -15.61
C GLY A 207 0.52 7.98 -14.50
N ILE A 208 -0.77 8.31 -14.51
CA ILE A 208 -1.35 9.28 -13.58
C ILE A 208 -1.31 8.80 -12.13
N GLU A 209 -1.51 7.49 -11.90
CA GLU A 209 -1.42 6.90 -10.57
C GLU A 209 0.02 6.92 -10.05
N GLU A 210 1.00 6.59 -10.91
CA GLU A 210 2.41 6.66 -10.56
C GLU A 210 2.85 8.09 -10.22
N VAL A 211 2.39 9.10 -10.96
CA VAL A 211 2.65 10.52 -10.65
C VAL A 211 2.15 10.87 -9.24
N LEU A 212 0.91 10.51 -8.91
CA LEU A 212 0.35 10.82 -7.59
C LEU A 212 1.07 10.06 -6.47
N ILE A 213 1.37 8.76 -6.63
CA ILE A 213 2.09 8.00 -5.60
C ILE A 213 3.52 8.52 -5.42
N HIS A 214 4.21 8.87 -6.50
CA HIS A 214 5.54 9.45 -6.38
C HIS A 214 5.49 10.81 -5.69
N ALA A 215 4.47 11.64 -5.95
CA ALA A 215 4.25 12.89 -5.22
C ALA A 215 4.06 12.64 -3.72
N ILE A 216 3.17 11.72 -3.34
CA ILE A 216 2.96 11.33 -1.93
C ILE A 216 4.25 10.82 -1.27
N VAL A 217 5.06 10.03 -1.97
CA VAL A 217 6.36 9.55 -1.48
C VAL A 217 7.37 10.69 -1.33
N CYS A 218 7.29 11.70 -2.19
CA CYS A 218 8.18 12.86 -2.19
C CYS A 218 7.75 13.96 -1.22
N SER A 219 6.53 13.93 -0.70
CA SER A 219 6.00 14.96 0.21
C SER A 219 6.76 14.99 1.54
N GLU A 220 7.34 16.15 1.85
CA GLU A 220 8.06 16.40 3.10
C GLU A 220 7.17 17.07 4.16
N ASP A 221 6.17 17.86 3.73
CA ASP A 221 5.30 18.62 4.63
C ASP A 221 3.81 18.65 4.18
N ALA A 222 2.98 19.38 4.92
CA ALA A 222 1.55 19.53 4.65
C ALA A 222 1.22 20.31 3.36
N ARG A 223 2.14 21.17 2.88
CA ARG A 223 1.95 21.94 1.64
C ARG A 223 2.13 21.03 0.43
N ASP A 224 3.13 20.17 0.45
CA ASP A 224 3.33 19.14 -0.58
C ASP A 224 2.09 18.23 -0.70
N MET A 225 1.56 17.81 0.45
CA MET A 225 0.34 17.00 0.50
C MET A 225 -0.90 17.77 0.05
N ALA A 226 -1.00 19.08 0.31
CA ALA A 226 -2.08 19.90 -0.22
C ALA A 226 -2.09 19.90 -1.76
N PHE A 227 -0.93 19.95 -2.42
CA PHE A 227 -0.87 19.78 -3.88
C PHE A 227 -1.25 18.36 -4.33
N CYS A 228 -0.89 17.33 -3.57
CA CYS A 228 -1.35 15.96 -3.83
C CYS A 228 -2.89 15.86 -3.75
N CYS A 229 -3.52 16.52 -2.76
CA CYS A 229 -4.97 16.62 -2.61
C CYS A 229 -5.64 17.31 -3.80
N VAL A 230 -5.08 18.45 -4.26
CA VAL A 230 -5.53 19.15 -5.48
C VAL A 230 -5.43 18.22 -6.69
N PHE A 231 -4.28 17.54 -6.85
CA PHE A 231 -4.04 16.61 -7.96
C PHE A 231 -5.03 15.47 -7.98
N TYR A 232 -5.21 14.83 -6.83
CA TYR A 232 -6.15 13.74 -6.67
C TYR A 232 -7.57 14.18 -7.02
N TYR A 233 -8.05 15.29 -6.44
CA TYR A 233 -9.41 15.76 -6.66
C TYR A 233 -9.69 16.11 -8.12
N LYS A 234 -8.78 16.87 -8.74
CA LYS A 234 -8.91 17.31 -10.14
C LYS A 234 -8.93 16.15 -11.12
N ASN A 235 -8.21 15.07 -10.80
CA ASN A 235 -8.04 13.93 -11.69
C ASN A 235 -8.78 12.65 -11.24
N ARG A 236 -9.58 12.72 -10.17
CA ARG A 236 -10.21 11.55 -9.52
C ARG A 236 -10.93 10.62 -10.50
N ASN A 237 -11.62 11.18 -11.50
CA ASN A 237 -12.40 10.42 -12.48
C ASN A 237 -11.53 9.62 -13.48
N ARG A 238 -10.22 9.95 -13.56
CA ARG A 238 -9.24 9.31 -14.45
C ARG A 238 -8.32 8.34 -13.69
N ILE A 239 -8.36 8.35 -12.36
CA ILE A 239 -7.49 7.56 -11.50
C ILE A 239 -8.17 6.24 -11.18
N ASN A 240 -7.44 5.14 -11.35
CA ASN A 240 -7.88 3.84 -10.88
C ASN A 240 -7.49 3.64 -9.40
N SER A 241 -8.46 3.69 -8.49
CA SER A 241 -8.26 3.55 -7.04
C SER A 241 -7.58 2.23 -6.63
N ASP A 242 -7.93 1.11 -7.30
CA ASP A 242 -7.32 -0.20 -7.02
C ASP A 242 -5.83 -0.22 -7.41
N LYS A 243 -5.50 0.33 -8.58
CA LYS A 243 -4.11 0.45 -9.04
C LYS A 243 -3.32 1.37 -8.12
N LEU A 244 -3.92 2.49 -7.71
CA LEU A 244 -3.31 3.48 -6.82
C LEU A 244 -2.94 2.87 -5.47
N ALA A 245 -3.84 2.10 -4.86
CA ALA A 245 -3.58 1.40 -3.59
C ALA A 245 -2.48 0.33 -3.72
N SER A 246 -2.49 -0.45 -4.81
CA SER A 246 -1.43 -1.44 -5.11
C SER A 246 -0.06 -0.78 -5.29
N LEU A 247 0.02 0.34 -6.02
CA LEU A 247 1.26 1.12 -6.18
C LEU A 247 1.75 1.70 -4.85
N ALA A 248 0.85 2.30 -4.05
CA ALA A 248 1.23 2.85 -2.76
C ALA A 248 1.82 1.79 -1.82
N LYS A 249 1.28 0.56 -1.86
CA LYS A 249 1.82 -0.59 -1.13
C LYS A 249 3.24 -0.97 -1.60
N GLU A 250 3.52 -0.93 -2.91
CA GLU A 250 4.85 -1.17 -3.48
C GLU A 250 5.88 -0.16 -2.94
N TYR A 251 5.50 1.11 -2.82
CA TYR A 251 6.34 2.18 -2.27
C TYR A 251 6.41 2.18 -0.73
N GLY A 252 5.70 1.28 -0.07
CA GLY A 252 5.83 1.00 1.35
C GLY A 252 4.68 1.51 2.22
N LYS A 253 4.69 1.09 3.49
CA LYS A 253 3.58 1.33 4.44
C LYS A 253 3.25 2.81 4.64
N ARG A 254 4.25 3.70 4.60
CA ARG A 254 4.05 5.15 4.73
C ARG A 254 3.27 5.72 3.54
N ALA A 255 3.64 5.35 2.31
CA ALA A 255 2.95 5.80 1.10
C ALA A 255 1.49 5.35 1.08
N LEU A 256 1.22 4.07 1.41
CA LEU A 256 -0.15 3.58 1.57
C LEU A 256 -0.92 4.33 2.66
N SER A 257 -0.30 4.58 3.82
CA SER A 257 -0.96 5.31 4.91
C SER A 257 -1.30 6.75 4.53
N LEU A 258 -0.40 7.47 3.85
CA LEU A 258 -0.64 8.84 3.39
C LEU A 258 -1.69 8.90 2.28
N LEU A 259 -1.74 7.91 1.39
CA LEU A 259 -2.80 7.80 0.39
C LEU A 259 -4.18 7.66 1.05
N LEU A 260 -4.30 6.73 2.01
CA LEU A 260 -5.57 6.51 2.72
C LEU A 260 -5.97 7.73 3.55
N ASP A 261 -5.00 8.40 4.20
CA ASP A 261 -5.24 9.67 4.89
C ASP A 261 -5.71 10.77 3.92
N LEU A 262 -5.12 10.87 2.73
CA LEU A 262 -5.50 11.83 1.69
C LEU A 262 -6.94 11.61 1.21
N GLN A 263 -7.31 10.36 0.94
CA GLN A 263 -8.67 9.98 0.55
C GLN A 263 -9.67 10.36 1.66
N SER A 264 -9.35 10.00 2.90
CA SER A 264 -10.13 10.37 4.08
C SER A 264 -10.23 11.89 4.25
N TYR A 265 -9.14 12.63 4.10
CA TYR A 265 -9.10 14.08 4.18
C TYR A 265 -9.96 14.73 3.11
N MET A 266 -9.88 14.29 1.86
CA MET A 266 -10.70 14.83 0.77
C MET A 266 -12.18 14.49 0.92
N ARG A 267 -12.48 13.37 1.59
CA ARG A 267 -13.86 12.95 1.82
C ARG A 267 -14.49 13.64 3.02
N TYR A 268 -13.78 13.87 4.12
CA TYR A 268 -14.37 14.31 5.39
C TYR A 268 -13.71 15.55 6.03
N GLY A 269 -12.56 16.00 5.53
CA GLY A 269 -11.75 17.05 6.14
C GLY A 269 -10.95 16.57 7.36
N ILE A 270 -10.27 17.51 8.05
CA ILE A 270 -9.44 17.21 9.24
C ILE A 270 -10.24 17.00 10.51
N ARG A 271 -11.38 17.66 10.65
CA ARG A 271 -12.11 17.74 11.92
C ARG A 271 -12.89 16.46 12.24
N ASP A 272 -13.24 15.67 11.23
CA ASP A 272 -14.32 14.69 11.36
C ASP A 272 -13.95 13.24 11.04
N ILE A 273 -12.67 12.88 11.17
CA ILE A 273 -12.32 11.46 11.36
C ILE A 273 -11.15 11.24 12.33
N PRO A 274 -11.31 10.37 13.34
CA PRO A 274 -10.20 9.75 14.06
C PRO A 274 -9.24 8.95 13.14
N ALA A 275 -9.61 8.77 11.87
CA ALA A 275 -8.91 7.91 10.92
C ALA A 275 -7.67 8.57 10.28
N ILE A 276 -7.52 9.90 10.28
CA ILE A 276 -6.29 10.51 9.75
C ILE A 276 -5.15 10.23 10.73
N ILE A 277 -4.21 9.38 10.32
CA ILE A 277 -3.07 8.96 11.15
C ILE A 277 -1.97 10.02 11.11
N ASN A 278 -1.59 10.48 9.92
CA ASN A 278 -0.49 11.43 9.72
C ASN A 278 -1.03 12.87 9.66
N LYS A 279 -1.71 13.32 10.72
CA LYS A 279 -2.42 14.62 10.75
C LYS A 279 -1.51 15.80 10.45
N GLU A 280 -0.25 15.73 10.86
CA GLU A 280 0.79 16.73 10.61
C GLU A 280 1.08 16.97 9.12
N MET A 281 0.72 16.01 8.27
CA MET A 281 0.89 16.08 6.81
C MET A 281 -0.31 16.71 6.11
N PHE A 282 -1.33 17.20 6.82
CA PHE A 282 -2.52 17.80 6.22
C PHE A 282 -2.82 19.16 6.84
N LEU A 283 -3.11 20.14 5.99
CA LEU A 283 -3.51 21.48 6.42
C LEU A 283 -4.93 21.49 6.98
N PRO A 284 -5.25 22.35 7.96
CA PRO A 284 -6.64 22.63 8.35
C PRO A 284 -7.54 22.80 7.12
N TRP A 285 -8.77 22.25 7.18
CA TRP A 285 -9.65 22.19 6.01
C TRP A 285 -9.87 23.56 5.36
N GLU A 286 -10.14 24.60 6.15
CA GLU A 286 -10.34 25.97 5.65
C GLU A 286 -9.08 26.50 4.96
N GLU A 287 -7.89 26.25 5.53
CA GLU A 287 -6.64 26.69 4.92
C GLU A 287 -6.39 26.02 3.57
N PHE A 288 -6.64 24.71 3.47
CA PHE A 288 -6.57 23.99 2.21
C PHE A 288 -7.60 24.51 1.20
N HIS A 289 -8.85 24.67 1.64
CA HIS A 289 -9.93 25.14 0.79
C HIS A 289 -9.60 26.52 0.19
N ASP A 290 -9.20 27.47 1.03
CA ASP A 290 -9.02 28.85 0.64
C ASP A 290 -7.73 29.07 -0.15
N ARG A 291 -6.62 28.46 0.28
CA ARG A 291 -5.29 28.71 -0.32
C ARG A 291 -4.93 27.80 -1.47
N TYR A 292 -5.57 26.64 -1.57
CA TYR A 292 -5.24 25.64 -2.59
C TYR A 292 -6.45 25.32 -3.46
N ALA A 293 -7.52 24.76 -2.89
CA ALA A 293 -8.66 24.31 -3.68
C ALA A 293 -9.27 25.45 -4.51
N SER A 294 -9.50 26.61 -3.89
CA SER A 294 -10.07 27.80 -4.54
C SER A 294 -9.15 28.37 -5.63
N VAL A 295 -7.84 28.41 -5.39
CA VAL A 295 -6.84 28.88 -6.38
C VAL A 295 -6.86 28.03 -7.65
N TYR A 296 -7.09 26.73 -7.51
CA TYR A 296 -7.21 25.80 -8.65
C TYR A 296 -8.64 25.61 -9.15
N GLY A 297 -9.60 26.43 -8.68
CA GLY A 297 -11.00 26.41 -9.11
C GLY A 297 -11.75 25.13 -8.73
N LEU A 298 -11.35 24.46 -7.64
CA LEU A 298 -11.95 23.21 -7.19
C LEU A 298 -13.16 23.47 -6.29
N SER A 299 -14.33 22.96 -6.69
CA SER A 299 -15.51 22.92 -5.82
C SER A 299 -15.42 21.71 -4.88
N VAL A 300 -14.69 21.85 -3.78
CA VAL A 300 -14.60 20.82 -2.71
C VAL A 300 -15.53 21.17 -1.57
N SER A 301 -16.18 20.17 -0.98
CA SER A 301 -16.99 20.34 0.22
C SER A 301 -16.63 19.27 1.25
N SER A 302 -16.57 19.67 2.51
CA SER A 302 -16.52 18.73 3.64
C SER A 302 -17.87 18.03 3.78
N ALA A 303 -17.90 16.91 4.51
CA ALA A 303 -19.17 16.33 4.93
C ALA A 303 -19.87 17.32 5.86
N LYS A 304 -21.16 17.58 5.61
CA LYS A 304 -21.98 18.41 6.51
C LYS A 304 -22.65 17.52 7.56
N GLU A 305 -22.87 18.05 8.75
CA GLU A 305 -23.84 17.49 9.70
C GLU A 305 -25.26 17.69 9.14
N GLY A 306 -25.69 16.79 8.26
CA GLY A 306 -27.11 16.63 7.96
C GLY A 306 -27.75 15.78 9.06
N SER A 307 -28.84 16.26 9.68
CA SER A 307 -29.59 15.43 10.62
C SER A 307 -30.31 14.33 9.84
N MET A 308 -29.69 13.14 9.75
CA MET A 308 -30.32 11.95 9.16
C MET A 308 -31.72 11.69 9.76
N ILE A 309 -31.88 12.06 11.03
CA ILE A 309 -33.14 11.98 11.77
C ILE A 309 -34.21 12.90 11.18
N SER A 310 -33.87 14.13 10.75
CA SER A 310 -34.88 15.04 10.16
C SER A 310 -35.36 14.53 8.82
N LEU A 311 -34.47 13.96 8.00
CA LEU A 311 -34.85 13.30 6.76
C LEU A 311 -35.82 12.13 7.03
N PHE A 312 -35.53 11.28 8.02
CA PHE A 312 -36.41 10.17 8.39
C PHE A 312 -37.78 10.65 8.92
N GLN A 313 -37.82 11.74 9.68
CA GLN A 313 -39.07 12.35 10.13
C GLN A 313 -39.90 12.93 8.98
N GLU A 314 -39.26 13.53 7.98
CA GLU A 314 -39.94 14.02 6.77
C GLU A 314 -40.50 12.85 5.93
N LEU A 315 -39.75 11.75 5.83
CA LEU A 315 -40.18 10.53 5.16
C LEU A 315 -41.41 9.92 5.84
N ASP A 316 -41.32 9.69 7.16
CA ASP A 316 -42.41 9.11 7.95
C ASP A 316 -43.74 9.83 7.76
N LYS A 317 -43.73 11.16 7.82
CA LYS A 317 -44.94 12.00 7.67
C LYS A 317 -45.62 11.91 6.30
N ARG A 318 -44.90 11.44 5.28
CA ARG A 318 -45.36 11.40 3.88
C ARG A 318 -45.60 9.98 3.36
N LEU A 319 -45.11 8.97 4.08
CA LEU A 319 -45.38 7.57 3.75
C LEU A 319 -46.84 7.24 4.11
N GLU A 320 -47.56 6.64 3.17
CA GLU A 320 -48.95 6.19 3.36
C GLU A 320 -49.02 4.73 3.84
N GLU A 321 -47.96 3.96 3.58
CA GLU A 321 -47.80 2.56 3.98
C GLU A 321 -46.56 2.41 4.88
N HIS A 322 -46.57 1.39 5.74
CA HIS A 322 -45.43 1.10 6.59
C HIS A 322 -44.24 0.57 5.76
N VAL A 323 -43.06 1.15 5.97
CA VAL A 323 -41.82 0.75 5.30
C VAL A 323 -40.75 0.36 6.32
N ASP A 324 -40.15 -0.82 6.14
CA ASP A 324 -38.94 -1.22 6.84
C ASP A 324 -37.70 -0.77 6.05
N LEU A 325 -36.99 0.23 6.58
CA LEU A 325 -35.80 0.81 5.94
C LEU A 325 -34.51 0.31 6.61
N TYR A 326 -33.67 -0.39 5.86
CA TYR A 326 -32.39 -0.89 6.34
C TYR A 326 -31.25 0.03 5.90
N VAL A 327 -30.58 0.65 6.86
CA VAL A 327 -29.44 1.54 6.67
C VAL A 327 -28.15 0.74 6.76
N PHE A 328 -27.25 0.94 5.79
CA PHE A 328 -25.94 0.29 5.75
C PHE A 328 -24.83 1.30 5.47
N GLY A 329 -23.62 0.80 5.14
CA GLY A 329 -22.52 1.65 4.68
C GLY A 329 -22.06 2.69 5.71
N GLY A 330 -21.71 3.89 5.23
CA GLY A 330 -21.23 4.97 6.11
C GLY A 330 -22.32 5.51 7.04
N ALA A 331 -23.57 5.55 6.56
CA ALA A 331 -24.73 6.01 7.32
C ALA A 331 -25.01 5.13 8.54
N SER A 332 -24.92 3.80 8.39
CA SER A 332 -25.08 2.88 9.51
C SER A 332 -24.04 3.12 10.61
N LEU A 333 -22.79 3.43 10.24
CA LEU A 333 -21.73 3.73 11.22
C LEU A 333 -22.00 5.04 11.98
N VAL A 334 -22.64 6.02 11.35
CA VAL A 334 -23.08 7.25 12.03
C VAL A 334 -24.20 6.93 13.03
N LEU A 335 -25.21 6.18 12.61
CA LEU A 335 -26.32 5.79 13.51
C LEU A 335 -25.88 4.93 14.70
N MET A 336 -24.80 4.15 14.54
CA MET A 336 -24.15 3.39 15.62
C MET A 336 -23.22 4.22 16.51
N ALA A 337 -23.11 5.54 16.30
CA ALA A 337 -22.14 6.43 16.97
C ALA A 337 -20.66 6.02 16.79
N LEU A 338 -20.35 5.24 15.75
CA LEU A 338 -18.99 4.86 15.39
C LEU A 338 -18.31 5.94 14.54
N LYS A 339 -19.11 6.80 13.89
CA LYS A 339 -18.69 7.90 13.03
C LYS A 339 -19.55 9.14 13.29
N THR A 340 -19.01 10.33 13.03
CA THR A 340 -19.71 11.60 13.24
C THR A 340 -20.47 12.05 11.99
N VAL A 341 -19.92 11.86 10.80
CA VAL A 341 -20.49 12.35 9.54
C VAL A 341 -20.40 11.33 8.40
N THR A 342 -21.33 11.42 7.46
CA THR A 342 -21.29 10.71 6.17
C THR A 342 -21.75 11.65 5.06
N LYS A 343 -21.25 11.48 3.83
CA LYS A 343 -21.69 12.25 2.66
C LYS A 343 -22.94 11.66 2.01
N ASP A 344 -23.16 10.37 2.21
CA ASP A 344 -24.15 9.57 1.49
C ASP A 344 -25.00 8.76 2.48
N TYR A 345 -26.28 8.60 2.17
CA TYR A 345 -27.23 7.73 2.88
C TYR A 345 -27.43 6.43 2.08
N ASP A 346 -26.72 5.37 2.46
CA ASP A 346 -26.85 4.04 1.87
C ASP A 346 -28.05 3.31 2.51
N VAL A 347 -29.13 3.10 1.76
CA VAL A 347 -30.37 2.48 2.27
C VAL A 347 -30.91 1.40 1.34
N VAL A 348 -31.46 0.33 1.91
CA VAL A 348 -32.08 -0.77 1.18
C VAL A 348 -33.44 -1.11 1.77
N VAL A 349 -34.37 -1.49 0.89
CA VAL A 349 -35.69 -2.03 1.25
C VAL A 349 -35.84 -3.45 0.73
N SER A 350 -36.73 -4.22 1.35
CA SER A 350 -36.86 -5.66 1.12
C SER A 350 -37.77 -6.01 -0.05
N SER A 351 -38.63 -5.07 -0.47
CA SER A 351 -39.64 -5.31 -1.50
C SER A 351 -39.75 -4.19 -2.53
N SER A 352 -40.27 -4.55 -3.71
CA SER A 352 -40.53 -3.59 -4.78
C SER A 352 -41.62 -2.58 -4.44
N GLY A 353 -42.57 -2.96 -3.57
CA GLY A 353 -43.62 -2.07 -3.06
C GLY A 353 -43.02 -0.95 -2.22
N GLU A 354 -42.24 -1.31 -1.20
CA GLU A 354 -41.51 -0.37 -0.34
C GLU A 354 -40.59 0.54 -1.15
N TYR A 355 -39.91 -0.01 -2.15
CA TYR A 355 -39.02 0.77 -3.03
C TYR A 355 -39.79 1.88 -3.77
N LYS A 356 -40.94 1.53 -4.37
CA LYS A 356 -41.78 2.50 -5.10
C LYS A 356 -42.35 3.56 -4.17
N ALA A 357 -42.82 3.15 -2.99
CA ALA A 357 -43.34 4.08 -1.97
C ALA A 357 -42.26 5.09 -1.57
N LEU A 358 -41.07 4.61 -1.20
CA LEU A 358 -39.97 5.46 -0.76
C LEU A 358 -39.45 6.37 -1.90
N TYR A 359 -39.31 5.84 -3.12
CA TYR A 359 -38.90 6.63 -4.28
C TYR A 359 -39.88 7.78 -4.59
N SER A 360 -41.19 7.49 -4.53
CA SER A 360 -42.24 8.49 -4.75
C SER A 360 -42.18 9.61 -3.72
N VAL A 361 -42.08 9.25 -2.44
CA VAL A 361 -41.97 10.23 -1.34
C VAL A 361 -40.70 11.07 -1.47
N LEU A 362 -39.54 10.45 -1.70
CA LEU A 362 -38.28 11.19 -1.90
C LEU A 362 -38.37 12.16 -3.09
N SER A 363 -38.99 11.73 -4.19
CA SER A 363 -39.23 12.60 -5.35
C SER A 363 -40.11 13.81 -4.98
N SER A 364 -41.18 13.59 -4.21
CA SER A 364 -42.05 14.67 -3.69
C SER A 364 -41.34 15.65 -2.74
N MET A 365 -40.24 15.20 -2.13
CA MET A 365 -39.40 15.99 -1.22
C MET A 365 -38.32 16.78 -1.98
N GLY A 366 -38.31 16.73 -3.31
CA GLY A 366 -37.40 17.46 -4.17
C GLY A 366 -36.08 16.73 -4.45
N PHE A 367 -35.99 15.43 -4.15
CA PHE A 367 -34.87 14.62 -4.63
C PHE A 367 -35.04 14.32 -6.12
N VAL A 368 -33.96 14.46 -6.87
CA VAL A 368 -33.93 14.15 -8.30
C VAL A 368 -32.97 12.98 -8.58
N PRO A 369 -33.31 12.08 -9.52
CA PRO A 369 -32.41 10.99 -9.88
C PRO A 369 -31.16 11.51 -10.59
N LEU A 370 -29.99 11.04 -10.17
CA LEU A 370 -28.73 11.29 -10.85
C LEU A 370 -28.74 10.58 -12.22
N GLY A 371 -28.49 11.31 -13.30
CA GLY A 371 -28.44 10.73 -14.63
C GLY A 371 -27.32 9.68 -14.74
N LYS A 372 -27.63 8.50 -15.30
CA LYS A 372 -26.67 7.36 -15.42
C LYS A 372 -25.33 7.72 -16.09
N LYS A 373 -25.30 8.77 -16.94
CA LYS A 373 -24.06 9.28 -17.56
C LYS A 373 -23.09 9.91 -16.55
N LEU A 374 -23.62 10.40 -15.42
CA LEU A 374 -22.86 11.03 -14.33
C LEU A 374 -22.40 10.01 -13.28
N TYR A 375 -22.79 8.74 -13.40
CA TYR A 375 -22.36 7.70 -12.48
C TYR A 375 -20.85 7.50 -12.59
N THR A 376 -20.19 7.57 -11.44
CA THR A 376 -18.79 7.20 -11.29
C THR A 376 -18.58 5.71 -11.58
N PHE A 377 -17.31 5.29 -11.69
CA PHE A 377 -16.99 3.87 -11.78
C PHE A 377 -17.53 3.08 -10.58
N GLU A 378 -17.46 3.68 -9.40
CA GLU A 378 -17.91 3.08 -8.14
C GLU A 378 -19.43 2.95 -8.08
N ASP A 379 -20.17 3.97 -8.55
CA ASP A 379 -21.64 3.93 -8.63
C ASP A 379 -22.11 2.78 -9.54
N LYS A 380 -21.46 2.61 -10.70
CA LYS A 380 -21.74 1.52 -11.63
C LYS A 380 -21.41 0.15 -11.04
N TRP A 381 -20.38 0.09 -10.19
CA TRP A 381 -19.96 -1.14 -9.53
C TRP A 381 -20.92 -1.53 -8.40
N LEU A 382 -21.35 -0.57 -7.57
CA LEU A 382 -22.29 -0.78 -6.47
C LEU A 382 -23.68 -1.20 -6.97
N LYS A 383 -24.11 -0.68 -8.12
CA LYS A 383 -25.41 -0.92 -8.75
C LYS A 383 -26.61 -0.58 -7.83
N PRO A 384 -26.71 0.64 -7.28
CA PRO A 384 -27.94 1.08 -6.63
C PRO A 384 -29.09 1.10 -7.64
N SER A 385 -30.30 0.79 -7.16
CA SER A 385 -31.53 0.89 -7.96
C SER A 385 -31.79 2.34 -8.36
N SER A 386 -31.47 3.30 -7.48
CA SER A 386 -31.47 4.74 -7.79
C SER A 386 -30.47 5.51 -6.93
N ILE A 387 -29.84 6.53 -7.52
CA ILE A 387 -29.08 7.55 -6.79
C ILE A 387 -29.90 8.84 -6.85
N LEU A 388 -30.28 9.36 -5.68
CA LEU A 388 -31.17 10.51 -5.52
C LEU A 388 -30.40 11.67 -4.87
N ILE A 389 -30.51 12.88 -5.43
CA ILE A 389 -29.76 14.06 -4.95
C ILE A 389 -30.69 15.23 -4.67
N ARG A 390 -30.45 15.93 -3.55
CA ARG A 390 -31.14 17.18 -3.17
C ARG A 390 -30.19 18.13 -2.45
N LYS A 391 -29.88 19.29 -3.03
CA LYS A 391 -29.06 20.35 -2.40
C LYS A 391 -27.72 19.86 -1.78
N GLY A 392 -27.10 18.83 -2.38
CA GLY A 392 -25.87 18.22 -1.90
C GLY A 392 -26.05 16.99 -0.98
N GLU A 393 -27.27 16.67 -0.56
CA GLU A 393 -27.62 15.38 0.05
C GLU A 393 -27.72 14.31 -1.03
N ARG A 394 -27.15 13.13 -0.78
CA ARG A 394 -27.18 11.97 -1.68
C ARG A 394 -27.75 10.75 -0.95
N ILE A 395 -28.74 10.10 -1.55
CA ILE A 395 -29.31 8.84 -1.10
C ILE A 395 -29.04 7.79 -2.18
N ASP A 396 -28.36 6.72 -1.79
CA ASP A 396 -28.19 5.54 -2.62
C ASP A 396 -29.26 4.52 -2.20
N LEU A 397 -30.31 4.40 -3.00
CA LEU A 397 -31.46 3.55 -2.73
C LEU A 397 -31.34 2.21 -3.48
N PHE A 398 -31.38 1.13 -2.72
CA PHE A 398 -31.28 -0.24 -3.19
C PHE A 398 -32.58 -1.02 -2.98
N GLU A 399 -32.85 -1.96 -3.88
CA GLU A 399 -33.99 -2.90 -3.79
C GLU A 399 -33.41 -4.32 -3.74
N GLN A 400 -33.50 -4.98 -2.58
CA GLN A 400 -33.02 -6.34 -2.29
C GLN A 400 -31.52 -6.60 -2.46
N LEU A 401 -30.95 -6.27 -3.62
CA LEU A 401 -29.53 -6.38 -3.92
C LEU A 401 -28.79 -5.14 -3.43
N ILE A 402 -27.70 -5.37 -2.71
CA ILE A 402 -26.78 -4.36 -2.20
C ILE A 402 -25.37 -4.62 -2.74
N VAL A 403 -24.53 -3.58 -2.81
CA VAL A 403 -23.08 -3.64 -3.06
C VAL A 403 -22.66 -4.71 -4.08
N GLY A 404 -22.71 -4.39 -5.38
CA GLY A 404 -22.13 -5.28 -6.40
C GLY A 404 -22.84 -6.62 -6.54
N GLN A 405 -24.15 -6.66 -6.24
CA GLN A 405 -25.07 -7.80 -6.32
C GLN A 405 -24.96 -8.82 -5.18
N THR A 406 -24.47 -8.44 -4.00
CA THR A 406 -24.81 -9.17 -2.77
C THR A 406 -26.30 -8.98 -2.45
N GLU A 407 -26.90 -9.90 -1.73
CA GLU A 407 -28.31 -9.81 -1.28
C GLU A 407 -28.37 -9.29 0.15
N LEU A 408 -29.38 -8.47 0.46
CA LEU A 408 -29.85 -8.28 1.83
C LEU A 408 -30.46 -9.60 2.32
N SER A 409 -29.60 -10.50 2.81
CA SER A 409 -30.02 -11.85 3.15
C SER A 409 -30.94 -11.87 4.37
N GLN A 410 -31.78 -12.89 4.47
CA GLN A 410 -32.61 -13.11 5.67
C GLN A 410 -31.77 -13.21 6.95
N ASN A 411 -30.53 -13.68 6.82
CA ASN A 411 -29.59 -13.75 7.94
C ASN A 411 -29.10 -12.36 8.34
N MET A 412 -28.83 -11.46 7.39
CA MET A 412 -28.51 -10.05 7.68
C MET A 412 -29.69 -9.34 8.34
N ILE A 413 -30.92 -9.52 7.82
CA ILE A 413 -32.14 -8.91 8.39
C ILE A 413 -32.33 -9.33 9.85
N LYS A 414 -32.20 -10.62 10.16
CA LYS A 414 -32.32 -11.15 11.54
C LYS A 414 -31.32 -10.55 12.53
N ARG A 415 -30.18 -10.08 12.03
CA ARG A 415 -29.12 -9.45 12.85
C ARG A 415 -29.25 -7.94 12.94
N CYS A 416 -30.13 -7.34 12.14
CA CYS A 416 -30.30 -5.89 12.17
C CYS A 416 -30.77 -5.42 13.54
N THR A 417 -30.24 -4.28 13.97
CA THR A 417 -30.69 -3.60 15.18
C THR A 417 -31.69 -2.53 14.78
N LYS A 418 -32.87 -2.56 15.39
CA LYS A 418 -33.86 -1.49 15.24
C LYS A 418 -33.31 -0.23 15.88
N TYR A 419 -33.09 0.80 15.07
CA TYR A 419 -32.60 2.10 15.52
C TYR A 419 -33.74 2.95 16.06
N ARG A 420 -34.85 3.02 15.31
CA ARG A 420 -36.01 3.84 15.68
C ARG A 420 -37.25 3.40 14.92
N ASP A 421 -38.38 3.39 15.62
CA ASP A 421 -39.71 3.28 15.00
C ASP A 421 -40.36 4.66 14.94
N PHE A 422 -40.94 4.95 13.79
CA PHE A 422 -41.90 6.03 13.57
C PHE A 422 -43.29 5.44 13.25
N ALA A 423 -44.24 6.24 12.80
CA ALA A 423 -45.61 5.77 12.53
C ALA A 423 -45.65 4.84 11.30
N ASN A 424 -45.08 5.29 10.19
CA ASN A 424 -45.09 4.62 8.89
C ASN A 424 -43.68 4.21 8.43
N LEU A 425 -42.66 4.39 9.28
CA LEU A 425 -41.27 4.10 8.95
C LEU A 425 -40.56 3.43 10.13
N SER A 426 -40.02 2.23 9.91
CA SER A 426 -39.11 1.58 10.85
C SER A 426 -37.68 1.65 10.31
N ILE A 427 -36.74 2.15 11.12
CA ILE A 427 -35.33 2.26 10.74
C ILE A 427 -34.53 1.16 11.42
N TYR A 428 -33.81 0.38 10.62
CA TYR A 428 -32.90 -0.66 11.06
C TYR A 428 -31.48 -0.35 10.61
N THR A 429 -30.50 -0.65 11.45
CA THR A 429 -29.07 -0.65 11.06
C THR A 429 -28.60 -2.09 10.91
N LEU A 430 -27.88 -2.39 9.82
CA LEU A 430 -27.21 -3.67 9.65
C LEU A 430 -26.24 -3.93 10.80
N ALA A 431 -25.99 -5.20 11.17
CA ALA A 431 -24.98 -5.52 12.17
C ALA A 431 -23.58 -5.11 11.70
N ALA A 432 -22.69 -4.82 12.65
CA ALA A 432 -21.34 -4.37 12.33
C ALA A 432 -20.53 -5.39 11.52
N GLU A 433 -20.73 -6.68 11.75
CA GLU A 433 -20.16 -7.76 10.95
C GLU A 433 -20.57 -7.66 9.48
N ASP A 434 -21.84 -7.35 9.22
CA ASP A 434 -22.38 -7.24 7.86
C ASP A 434 -21.88 -5.95 7.18
N VAL A 435 -21.83 -4.83 7.91
CA VAL A 435 -21.22 -3.59 7.41
C VAL A 435 -19.74 -3.80 7.09
N PHE A 436 -18.99 -4.49 7.96
CA PHE A 436 -17.60 -4.83 7.72
C PHE A 436 -17.44 -5.71 6.47
N LEU A 437 -18.26 -6.74 6.33
CA LEU A 437 -18.24 -7.64 5.17
C LEU A 437 -18.51 -6.88 3.87
N LEU A 438 -19.58 -6.09 3.81
CA LEU A 438 -19.96 -5.33 2.63
C LEU A 438 -18.85 -4.35 2.22
N LYS A 439 -18.17 -3.72 3.20
CA LYS A 439 -17.00 -2.86 2.94
C LYS A 439 -15.78 -3.65 2.46
N ALA A 440 -15.54 -4.84 3.01
CA ALA A 440 -14.47 -5.72 2.56
C ALA A 440 -14.71 -6.24 1.12
N ILE A 441 -15.97 -6.43 0.72
CA ILE A 441 -16.35 -6.75 -0.66
C ILE A 441 -16.25 -5.51 -1.56
N ALA A 442 -16.60 -4.33 -1.03
CA ALA A 442 -16.58 -3.08 -1.76
C ALA A 442 -15.19 -2.57 -2.10
N GLY A 443 -14.33 -2.42 -1.08
CA GLY A 443 -12.97 -1.93 -1.26
C GLY A 443 -12.88 -0.56 -1.92
N ARG A 444 -13.89 0.30 -1.76
CA ARG A 444 -13.89 1.65 -2.34
C ARG A 444 -13.01 2.59 -1.50
N GLU A 445 -12.86 3.80 -2.02
CA GLU A 445 -12.30 4.91 -1.27
C GLU A 445 -12.95 5.06 0.12
N GLY A 446 -12.13 5.00 1.17
CA GLY A 446 -12.54 5.12 2.56
C GLY A 446 -13.07 3.83 3.22
N ASP A 447 -13.39 2.76 2.47
CA ASP A 447 -13.92 1.53 3.07
C ASP A 447 -12.92 0.86 4.03
N ILE A 448 -11.61 0.96 3.75
CA ILE A 448 -10.55 0.46 4.65
C ILE A 448 -10.55 1.21 5.98
N ASP A 449 -10.77 2.52 5.96
CA ASP A 449 -10.79 3.34 7.16
C ASP A 449 -12.09 3.12 7.96
N ASP A 450 -13.22 2.96 7.29
CA ASP A 450 -14.47 2.58 7.94
C ASP A 450 -14.36 1.18 8.58
N MET A 451 -13.76 0.20 7.90
CA MET A 451 -13.48 -1.12 8.46
C MET A 451 -12.56 -1.04 9.69
N ARG A 452 -11.54 -0.16 9.67
CA ARG A 452 -10.68 0.08 10.83
C ARG A 452 -11.47 0.63 12.01
N VAL A 453 -12.32 1.62 11.78
CA VAL A 453 -13.17 2.21 12.83
C VAL A 453 -14.05 1.14 13.49
N ILE A 454 -14.65 0.24 12.70
CA ILE A 454 -15.43 -0.88 13.24
C ILE A 454 -14.58 -1.75 14.16
N VAL A 455 -13.41 -2.18 13.70
CA VAL A 455 -12.51 -3.06 14.48
C VAL A 455 -12.01 -2.39 15.75
N GLU A 456 -11.64 -1.11 15.69
CA GLU A 456 -11.10 -0.37 16.82
C GLU A 456 -12.16 -0.06 17.89
N ARG A 457 -13.40 0.26 17.49
CA ARG A 457 -14.44 0.72 18.42
C ARG A 457 -15.34 -0.38 18.97
N ILE A 458 -15.64 -1.41 18.17
CA ILE A 458 -16.52 -2.51 18.60
C ILE A 458 -15.70 -3.62 19.29
N GLY A 459 -14.41 -3.71 18.97
CA GLY A 459 -13.54 -4.75 19.50
C GLY A 459 -13.72 -6.08 18.77
N THR A 460 -14.38 -7.06 19.40
CA THR A 460 -14.40 -8.44 18.88
C THR A 460 -15.59 -8.70 17.97
N LEU A 461 -15.36 -8.61 16.66
CA LEU A 461 -16.30 -9.06 15.64
C LEU A 461 -16.40 -10.59 15.59
N ASN A 462 -17.58 -11.11 15.23
CA ASN A 462 -17.74 -12.53 14.93
C ASN A 462 -17.19 -12.88 13.54
N TRP A 463 -15.89 -13.17 13.47
CA TRP A 463 -15.20 -13.53 12.24
C TRP A 463 -15.73 -14.79 11.53
N LYS A 464 -16.30 -15.72 12.30
CA LYS A 464 -16.90 -16.95 11.74
C LYS A 464 -18.16 -16.59 10.97
N LEU A 465 -19.02 -15.76 11.57
CA LEU A 465 -20.23 -15.25 10.95
C LEU A 465 -19.93 -14.49 9.64
N ILE A 466 -18.93 -13.61 9.65
CA ILE A 466 -18.48 -12.87 8.45
C ILE A 466 -18.06 -13.85 7.34
N MET A 467 -17.32 -14.90 7.67
CA MET A 467 -16.89 -15.92 6.70
C MET A 467 -18.06 -16.73 6.15
N GLU A 468 -19.01 -17.11 7.00
CA GLU A 468 -20.20 -17.88 6.61
C GLU A 468 -21.09 -17.07 5.67
N GLU A 469 -21.36 -15.81 6.00
CA GLU A 469 -22.14 -14.91 5.16
C GLU A 469 -21.44 -14.67 3.82
N LEU A 470 -20.13 -14.40 3.81
CA LEU A 470 -19.36 -14.23 2.57
C LEU A 470 -19.50 -15.44 1.63
N LEU A 471 -19.36 -16.66 2.16
CA LEU A 471 -19.48 -17.87 1.35
C LEU A 471 -20.91 -18.12 0.88
N ALA A 472 -21.91 -17.78 1.69
CA ALA A 472 -23.33 -17.89 1.31
C ALA A 472 -23.66 -16.93 0.17
N GLN A 473 -23.23 -15.68 0.27
CA GLN A 473 -23.38 -14.65 -0.75
C GLN A 473 -22.75 -15.09 -2.08
N GLU A 474 -21.51 -15.59 -2.05
CA GLU A 474 -20.86 -16.07 -3.28
C GLU A 474 -21.57 -17.27 -3.92
N LYS A 475 -22.09 -18.18 -3.09
CA LYS A 475 -22.82 -19.35 -3.58
C LYS A 475 -24.12 -18.94 -4.29
N ALA A 476 -24.83 -17.94 -3.76
CA ALA A 476 -26.07 -17.42 -4.36
C ALA A 476 -25.85 -16.83 -5.76
N ARG A 477 -24.68 -16.24 -6.01
CA ARG A 477 -24.33 -15.61 -7.30
C ARG A 477 -24.05 -16.59 -8.45
N GLY A 478 -23.90 -17.89 -8.16
CA GLY A 478 -23.66 -18.92 -9.17
C GLY A 478 -22.19 -19.14 -9.55
N ARG A 479 -21.95 -20.17 -10.38
CA ARG A 479 -20.61 -20.76 -10.59
C ARG A 479 -19.60 -19.85 -11.30
N ASP A 480 -20.06 -18.93 -12.14
CA ASP A 480 -19.18 -18.12 -13.00
C ASP A 480 -18.34 -17.09 -12.21
N TYR A 481 -18.71 -16.79 -10.97
CA TYR A 481 -18.08 -15.77 -10.13
C TYR A 481 -17.57 -16.33 -8.79
N LEU A 482 -17.55 -17.65 -8.66
CA LEU A 482 -17.22 -18.33 -7.42
C LEU A 482 -15.88 -17.84 -6.88
N HIS A 483 -15.84 -17.41 -5.61
CA HIS A 483 -14.64 -16.97 -4.90
C HIS A 483 -14.07 -15.59 -5.25
N SER A 484 -14.67 -14.85 -6.20
CA SER A 484 -14.23 -13.49 -6.54
C SER A 484 -14.28 -12.50 -5.36
N TRP A 485 -15.29 -12.58 -4.50
CA TRP A 485 -15.40 -11.75 -3.30
C TRP A 485 -14.44 -12.21 -2.21
N CYS A 486 -14.17 -13.52 -2.08
CA CYS A 486 -13.16 -14.02 -1.15
C CYS A 486 -11.78 -13.41 -1.41
N PHE A 487 -11.34 -13.35 -2.68
CA PHE A 487 -10.06 -12.72 -3.04
C PHE A 487 -10.07 -11.22 -2.78
N LYS A 488 -11.18 -10.53 -3.07
CA LYS A 488 -11.32 -9.09 -2.83
C LYS A 488 -11.29 -8.76 -1.34
N CYS A 489 -12.05 -9.50 -0.53
CA CYS A 489 -12.01 -9.42 0.93
C CYS A 489 -10.59 -9.67 1.46
N LEU A 490 -9.89 -10.69 0.96
CA LEU A 490 -8.51 -10.99 1.37
C LEU A 490 -7.56 -9.81 1.07
N LYS A 491 -7.66 -9.21 -0.13
CA LYS A 491 -6.89 -8.01 -0.51
C LYS A 491 -7.18 -6.84 0.44
N ASN A 492 -8.45 -6.54 0.67
CA ASN A 492 -8.87 -5.40 1.49
C ASN A 492 -8.53 -5.58 2.97
N ILE A 493 -8.69 -6.78 3.51
CA ILE A 493 -8.31 -7.11 4.89
C ILE A 493 -6.78 -7.04 5.08
N GLN A 494 -6.01 -7.36 4.05
CA GLN A 494 -4.56 -7.14 4.09
C GLN A 494 -4.23 -5.65 4.15
N MET A 495 -4.86 -4.82 3.31
CA MET A 495 -4.68 -3.37 3.36
C MET A 495 -5.06 -2.79 4.72
N LEU A 496 -6.17 -3.24 5.30
CA LEU A 496 -6.57 -2.91 6.68
C LEU A 496 -5.50 -3.31 7.69
N SER A 497 -4.95 -4.53 7.61
CA SER A 497 -3.92 -4.99 8.54
C SER A 497 -2.64 -4.15 8.47
N ILE A 498 -2.27 -3.69 7.26
CA ILE A 498 -1.13 -2.77 7.06
C ILE A 498 -1.45 -1.40 7.65
N ARG A 499 -2.65 -0.89 7.38
CA ARG A 499 -3.14 0.43 7.79
C ARG A 499 -3.27 0.56 9.30
N GLY A 500 -4.00 -0.35 9.94
CA GLY A 500 -4.25 -0.36 11.38
C GLY A 500 -3.10 -0.94 12.21
N ARG A 501 -2.11 -1.57 11.58
CA ARG A 501 -0.97 -2.25 12.24
C ARG A 501 -1.40 -3.34 13.24
N PHE A 502 -2.58 -3.93 13.06
CA PHE A 502 -3.07 -5.05 13.86
C PHE A 502 -3.34 -6.29 13.00
N ARG A 503 -3.37 -7.47 13.65
CA ARG A 503 -3.70 -8.74 13.00
C ARG A 503 -5.21 -8.93 12.96
N ILE A 504 -5.78 -9.11 11.78
CA ILE A 504 -7.19 -9.44 11.61
C ILE A 504 -7.39 -10.97 11.59
N PRO A 505 -8.13 -11.56 12.56
CA PRO A 505 -8.26 -13.01 12.69
C PRO A 505 -8.79 -13.74 11.44
N ILE A 506 -9.80 -13.16 10.77
CA ILE A 506 -10.40 -13.77 9.56
C ILE A 506 -9.39 -13.90 8.40
N MET A 507 -8.32 -13.09 8.38
CA MET A 507 -7.33 -13.09 7.30
C MET A 507 -6.70 -14.47 7.10
N ARG A 508 -6.44 -15.22 8.18
CA ARG A 508 -5.87 -16.58 8.10
C ARG A 508 -6.84 -17.57 7.46
N LEU A 509 -8.13 -17.45 7.78
CA LEU A 509 -9.19 -18.31 7.25
C LEU A 509 -9.40 -18.03 5.75
N LEU A 510 -9.51 -16.75 5.38
CA LEU A 510 -9.63 -16.31 4.00
C LEU A 510 -8.43 -16.72 3.16
N LEU A 511 -7.21 -16.51 3.66
CA LEU A 511 -5.99 -16.91 2.95
C LEU A 511 -5.97 -18.42 2.69
N ARG A 512 -6.32 -19.22 3.70
CA ARG A 512 -6.40 -20.68 3.55
C ARG A 512 -7.42 -21.06 2.47
N HIS A 513 -8.63 -20.49 2.54
CA HIS A 513 -9.69 -20.76 1.57
C HIS A 513 -9.28 -20.36 0.15
N CYS A 514 -8.77 -19.14 -0.03
CA CYS A 514 -8.31 -18.62 -1.32
C CYS A 514 -7.19 -19.48 -1.93
N LEU A 515 -6.25 -19.96 -1.12
CA LEU A 515 -5.19 -20.89 -1.56
C LEU A 515 -5.78 -22.22 -2.04
N GLU A 516 -6.70 -22.81 -1.28
CA GLU A 516 -7.33 -24.08 -1.66
C GLU A 516 -8.11 -23.98 -2.97
N VAL A 517 -8.90 -22.91 -3.10
CA VAL A 517 -9.65 -22.61 -4.32
C VAL A 517 -8.71 -22.43 -5.50
N SER A 518 -7.69 -21.58 -5.35
CA SER A 518 -6.73 -21.30 -6.42
C SER A 518 -6.03 -22.57 -6.93
N VAL A 519 -5.62 -23.45 -6.00
CA VAL A 519 -4.97 -24.72 -6.34
C VAL A 519 -5.95 -25.68 -7.04
N LYS A 520 -7.20 -25.78 -6.55
CA LYS A 520 -8.24 -26.63 -7.17
C LYS A 520 -8.59 -26.15 -8.58
N GLU A 521 -8.75 -24.85 -8.77
CA GLU A 521 -9.02 -24.24 -10.09
C GLU A 521 -7.85 -24.44 -11.07
N ALA A 522 -6.60 -24.22 -10.63
CA ALA A 522 -5.42 -24.43 -11.43
C ALA A 522 -5.31 -25.88 -11.92
N LYS A 523 -5.65 -26.85 -11.04
CA LYS A 523 -5.71 -28.28 -11.39
C LYS A 523 -6.86 -28.61 -12.34
N ALA A 524 -8.05 -28.05 -12.11
CA ALA A 524 -9.23 -28.32 -12.95
C ALA A 524 -9.04 -27.85 -14.39
N ARG A 525 -8.35 -26.72 -14.60
CA ARG A 525 -8.07 -26.16 -15.93
C ARG A 525 -6.91 -26.83 -16.67
N GLY A 526 -6.13 -27.69 -16.03
CA GLY A 526 -5.00 -28.38 -16.65
C GLY A 526 -4.85 -29.79 -16.11
N ARG A 527 -5.29 -30.79 -16.89
CA ARG A 527 -4.97 -32.20 -16.59
C ARG A 527 -3.43 -32.35 -16.63
N ARG A 528 -2.81 -32.62 -15.47
CA ARG A 528 -1.36 -32.85 -15.26
C ARG A 528 -0.47 -31.59 -15.31
N LYS A 529 -0.72 -30.61 -14.43
CA LYS A 529 0.20 -29.50 -14.21
C LYS A 529 1.15 -29.76 -13.04
N GLY A 530 2.45 -29.61 -13.28
CA GLY A 530 3.49 -29.64 -12.25
C GLY A 530 3.38 -28.45 -11.28
N LEU A 531 4.06 -28.50 -10.12
CA LEU A 531 3.92 -27.48 -9.06
C LEU A 531 4.24 -26.07 -9.59
N LYS A 532 5.24 -25.99 -10.46
CA LYS A 532 5.67 -24.75 -11.11
C LYS A 532 4.53 -24.11 -11.92
N GLU A 533 3.84 -24.91 -12.73
CA GLU A 533 2.75 -24.43 -13.58
C GLU A 533 1.49 -24.05 -12.79
N ILE A 534 1.22 -24.75 -11.67
CA ILE A 534 0.18 -24.37 -10.72
C ILE A 534 0.50 -22.99 -10.14
N THR A 535 1.73 -22.81 -9.64
CA THR A 535 2.19 -21.55 -9.06
C THR A 535 2.13 -20.40 -10.07
N GLU A 536 2.65 -20.60 -11.28
CA GLU A 536 2.60 -19.61 -12.37
C GLU A 536 1.16 -19.23 -12.72
N HIS A 537 0.23 -20.20 -12.79
CA HIS A 537 -1.17 -19.91 -13.06
C HIS A 537 -1.82 -19.07 -11.96
N ILE A 538 -1.58 -19.42 -10.70
CA ILE A 538 -2.13 -18.67 -9.55
C ILE A 538 -1.61 -17.23 -9.58
N HIS A 539 -0.30 -17.03 -9.76
CA HIS A 539 0.30 -15.70 -9.84
C HIS A 539 -0.11 -14.90 -11.07
N ALA A 540 -0.45 -15.56 -12.17
CA ALA A 540 -0.94 -14.89 -13.38
C ALA A 540 -2.42 -14.50 -13.29
N THR A 541 -3.22 -15.24 -12.51
CA THR A 541 -4.67 -15.03 -12.40
C THR A 541 -5.08 -14.23 -11.16
N ARG A 542 -4.23 -14.15 -10.14
CA ARG A 542 -4.52 -13.50 -8.86
C ARG A 542 -3.49 -12.42 -8.56
N ASP A 543 -3.96 -11.18 -8.36
CA ASP A 543 -3.15 -10.02 -8.00
C ASP A 543 -2.79 -10.00 -6.48
N LEU A 544 -2.23 -11.11 -5.97
CA LEU A 544 -1.97 -11.33 -4.55
C LEU A 544 -0.66 -12.10 -4.31
N LYS A 545 0.37 -11.88 -5.13
CA LYS A 545 1.63 -12.66 -5.10
C LYS A 545 2.31 -12.67 -3.74
N ASP A 546 2.21 -11.57 -3.00
CA ASP A 546 2.79 -11.41 -1.66
C ASP A 546 2.02 -12.19 -0.58
N LEU A 547 0.76 -12.55 -0.84
CA LEU A 547 -0.04 -13.40 0.04
C LEU A 547 -0.01 -14.87 -0.40
N LEU A 548 -0.10 -15.14 -1.69
CA LEU A 548 -0.15 -16.47 -2.30
C LEU A 548 1.25 -16.93 -2.72
N THR A 549 2.19 -16.93 -1.78
CA THR A 549 3.59 -17.26 -2.07
C THR A 549 3.77 -18.71 -2.54
N ASP A 550 4.82 -18.96 -3.32
CA ASP A 550 5.20 -20.29 -3.83
C ASP A 550 5.24 -21.36 -2.74
N GLU A 551 5.76 -20.99 -1.57
CA GLU A 551 5.82 -21.87 -0.41
C GLU A 551 4.42 -22.23 0.11
N ARG A 552 3.54 -21.24 0.25
CA ARG A 552 2.16 -21.46 0.72
C ARG A 552 1.36 -22.29 -0.26
N ILE A 553 1.56 -22.07 -1.56
CA ILE A 553 0.98 -22.88 -2.63
C ILE A 553 1.47 -24.32 -2.50
N ARG A 554 2.78 -24.54 -2.39
CA ARG A 554 3.40 -25.88 -2.22
C ARG A 554 2.86 -26.62 -1.01
N ARG A 555 2.79 -25.95 0.16
CA ARG A 555 2.22 -26.52 1.39
C ARG A 555 0.74 -26.90 1.19
N THR A 556 -0.03 -26.08 0.48
CA THR A 556 -1.45 -26.33 0.19
C THR A 556 -1.64 -27.50 -0.76
N VAL A 557 -0.86 -27.57 -1.84
CA VAL A 557 -0.85 -28.71 -2.78
C VAL A 557 -0.58 -30.03 -2.04
N LYS A 558 0.45 -30.05 -1.18
CA LYS A 558 0.78 -31.24 -0.36
C LYS A 558 -0.37 -31.61 0.56
N ARG A 559 -0.98 -30.63 1.25
CA ARG A 559 -2.12 -30.85 2.15
C ARG A 559 -3.33 -31.43 1.42
N LEU A 560 -3.63 -30.93 0.22
CA LEU A 560 -4.77 -31.37 -0.59
C LEU A 560 -4.54 -32.73 -1.27
N LYS A 561 -3.39 -33.37 -1.06
CA LYS A 561 -3.00 -34.65 -1.70
C LYS A 561 -3.21 -34.60 -3.23
N ILE A 562 -2.91 -33.46 -3.83
CA ILE A 562 -2.99 -33.31 -5.27
C ILE A 562 -1.74 -33.96 -5.88
N ASN A 563 -1.94 -35.00 -6.70
CA ASN A 563 -0.88 -35.55 -7.53
C ASN A 563 -0.44 -34.46 -8.51
N VAL A 564 0.84 -34.09 -8.43
CA VAL A 564 1.50 -33.06 -9.21
C VAL A 564 2.61 -33.67 -10.03
#